data_AF-A0A6P3Z336-F1
#
_entry.id   AF-A0A6P3Z336-F1
#
_cell.length_a   1.000
_cell.length_b   1.000
_cell.length_c   1.000
_cell.angle_alpha   90.00
_cell.angle_beta   90.00
_cell.angle_gamma   90.00
#
_symmetry.space_group_name_H-M   'P 1'
#
loop_
_entity.id
_entity.type
_entity.pdbx_description
1 polymer ?
#
loop_
_entity_poly.entity_id
_entity_poly.type
_entity_poly.pdbx_seq_one_letter_code
_entity_poly.pdbx_strand_id
1 'polypeptide(L)'
;MNLQLQATMPSSEKHPSRVPMWQGVKVSYTIIAACLFPIAIGGYWAYGHMIPSGGMLQAFFRFQAGNVSSFVIGMTCLFVVVNALSSFQIYAMPMFDHIESKYTSRFKKPLPWWLRAVTRAVFGFSCFFFGIAIPFLGSIAGLVGGIALPVPMAYPCFMWLKIKKPKTYSPMWWLNWFLGLLGMGLSAILIAAGIYVIIDTGIEVSFFKPH
;
A
#
# COMPACT_ATOMS: atom_id res chain seq x y z
N MET A 1 10.65 -0.08 3.86
CA MET A 1 10.59 -1.10 4.93
C MET A 1 11.58 -2.27 4.74
N ASN A 2 12.22 -2.49 3.58
CA ASN A 2 13.10 -3.66 3.38
C ASN A 2 14.56 -3.52 3.85
N LEU A 3 15.16 -2.32 3.84
CA LEU A 3 16.61 -2.20 4.09
C LEU A 3 17.02 -2.49 5.55
N GLN A 4 16.19 -2.12 6.52
CA GLN A 4 16.50 -2.35 7.94
C GLN A 4 16.24 -3.79 8.40
N LEU A 5 15.21 -4.45 7.85
CA LEU A 5 14.94 -5.88 8.08
C LEU A 5 15.97 -6.79 7.39
N GLN A 6 16.53 -6.36 6.26
CA GLN A 6 17.66 -7.07 5.62
C GLN A 6 18.98 -6.90 6.39
N ALA A 7 19.16 -5.81 7.14
CA ALA A 7 20.37 -5.55 7.90
C ALA A 7 20.48 -6.34 9.23
N THR A 8 19.35 -6.77 9.80
CA THR A 8 19.30 -7.58 11.04
C THR A 8 19.24 -9.09 10.80
N MET A 9 19.09 -9.55 9.54
CA MET A 9 19.27 -10.96 9.22
C MET A 9 20.77 -11.31 9.32
N PRO A 10 21.15 -12.41 9.99
CA PRO A 10 22.55 -12.83 10.08
C PRO A 10 23.05 -13.20 8.69
N SER A 11 23.68 -12.24 8.01
CA SER A 11 24.29 -12.45 6.70
C SER A 11 25.77 -12.68 6.90
N SER A 12 26.21 -13.93 6.74
CA SER A 12 27.62 -14.29 6.61
C SER A 12 27.89 -14.69 5.17
N GLU A 13 29.04 -14.32 4.60
CA GLU A 13 29.44 -14.65 3.22
C GLU A 13 29.34 -16.16 2.90
N LYS A 14 29.41 -17.03 3.92
CA LYS A 14 29.31 -18.50 3.78
C LYS A 14 27.87 -19.02 3.62
N HIS A 15 26.83 -18.29 4.03
CA HIS A 15 25.44 -18.77 4.01
C HIS A 15 24.54 -17.74 3.32
N PRO A 16 24.15 -17.96 2.05
CA PRO A 16 23.36 -16.98 1.32
C PRO A 16 22.00 -16.78 1.98
N SER A 17 21.70 -15.53 2.35
CA SER A 17 20.44 -15.07 2.98
C SER A 17 19.18 -15.31 2.13
N ARG A 18 19.34 -15.83 0.91
CA ARG A 18 18.27 -16.16 -0.03
C ARG A 18 17.32 -17.24 0.51
N VAL A 19 17.82 -18.24 1.24
CA VAL A 19 17.00 -19.34 1.76
C VAL A 19 16.03 -18.90 2.86
N PRO A 20 16.49 -18.24 3.95
CA PRO A 20 15.59 -17.75 4.99
C PRO A 20 14.64 -16.67 4.48
N MET A 21 15.10 -15.79 3.58
CA MET A 21 14.26 -14.75 2.97
C MET A 21 13.14 -15.36 2.11
N TRP A 22 13.42 -16.43 1.36
CA TRP A 22 12.41 -17.14 0.56
C TRP A 22 11.38 -17.88 1.41
N GLN A 23 11.81 -18.49 2.52
CA GLN A 23 10.90 -19.12 3.48
C GLN A 23 10.00 -18.10 4.16
N GLY A 24 10.56 -16.97 4.62
CA GLY A 24 9.78 -15.88 5.21
C GLY A 24 8.73 -15.35 4.23
N VAL A 25 9.12 -15.09 2.98
CA VAL A 25 8.21 -14.64 1.93
C VAL A 25 7.08 -15.64 1.69
N LYS A 26 7.40 -16.94 1.57
CA LYS A 26 6.38 -17.99 1.39
C LYS A 26 5.38 -18.02 2.54
N VAL A 27 5.86 -18.02 3.78
CA VAL A 27 5.01 -18.07 4.97
C VAL A 27 4.09 -16.85 5.03
N SER A 28 4.64 -15.65 4.79
CA SER A 28 3.84 -14.42 4.75
C SER A 28 2.75 -14.47 3.68
N TYR A 29 3.07 -14.88 2.45
CA TYR A 29 2.06 -14.99 1.39
C TYR A 29 1.01 -16.06 1.67
N THR A 30 1.39 -17.20 2.27
CA THR A 30 0.44 -18.24 2.67
C THR A 30 -0.54 -17.73 3.73
N ILE A 31 -0.05 -17.00 4.75
CA ILE A 31 -0.91 -16.40 5.78
C ILE A 31 -1.85 -15.36 5.17
N ILE A 32 -1.33 -14.48 4.31
CA ILE A 32 -2.14 -13.47 3.60
C ILE A 32 -3.25 -14.16 2.80
N ALA A 33 -2.92 -15.21 2.04
CA ALA A 33 -3.90 -15.99 1.30
C ALA A 33 -4.93 -16.63 2.25
N ALA A 34 -4.48 -17.30 3.31
CA ALA A 34 -5.36 -17.96 4.28
C ALA A 34 -6.31 -16.98 4.99
N CYS A 35 -5.95 -15.70 5.13
CA CYS A 35 -6.85 -14.68 5.67
C CYS A 35 -7.76 -14.07 4.60
N LEU A 36 -7.21 -13.70 3.44
CA LEU A 36 -7.97 -12.97 2.41
C LEU A 36 -8.98 -13.85 1.67
N PHE A 37 -8.65 -15.11 1.37
CA PHE A 37 -9.55 -15.99 0.63
C PHE A 37 -10.86 -16.28 1.38
N PRO A 38 -10.85 -16.66 2.67
CA PRO A 38 -12.09 -16.87 3.42
C PRO A 38 -12.91 -15.59 3.57
N ILE A 39 -12.27 -14.43 3.76
CA ILE A 39 -12.96 -13.14 3.85
C ILE A 39 -13.63 -12.81 2.52
N ALA A 40 -12.95 -13.02 1.39
CA ALA A 40 -13.52 -12.78 0.07
C ALA A 40 -14.72 -13.70 -0.22
N ILE A 41 -14.58 -15.00 0.07
CA ILE A 41 -15.65 -15.99 -0.14
C ILE A 41 -16.85 -15.69 0.76
N GLY A 42 -16.62 -15.46 2.06
CA GLY A 42 -17.67 -15.14 3.03
C GLY A 42 -18.33 -13.80 2.76
N GLY A 43 -17.56 -12.78 2.39
CA GLY A 43 -18.09 -11.46 2.02
C GLY A 43 -18.92 -11.48 0.74
N TYR A 44 -18.49 -12.24 -0.27
CA TYR A 44 -19.27 -12.43 -1.49
C TYR A 44 -20.56 -13.23 -1.23
N TRP A 45 -20.51 -14.25 -0.36
CA TRP A 45 -21.69 -15.02 0.02
C TRP A 45 -22.70 -14.18 0.84
N ALA A 46 -22.22 -13.32 1.73
CA ALA A 46 -23.05 -12.49 2.60
C ALA A 46 -23.65 -11.25 1.90
N TYR A 47 -22.90 -10.60 1.00
CA TYR A 47 -23.30 -9.34 0.37
C TYR A 47 -23.66 -9.45 -1.12
N GLY A 48 -23.22 -10.52 -1.80
CA GLY A 48 -23.57 -10.80 -3.19
C GLY A 48 -23.39 -9.59 -4.13
N HIS A 49 -24.43 -9.26 -4.90
CA HIS A 49 -24.48 -8.11 -5.81
C HIS A 49 -24.55 -6.75 -5.08
N MET A 50 -24.89 -6.71 -3.79
CA MET A 50 -25.22 -5.48 -3.07
C MET A 50 -23.99 -4.74 -2.48
N ILE A 51 -22.79 -4.95 -3.03
CA ILE A 51 -21.56 -4.31 -2.51
C ILE A 51 -21.47 -2.87 -3.03
N PRO A 52 -21.62 -1.82 -2.19
CA PRO A 52 -21.38 -0.45 -2.60
C PRO A 52 -19.92 -0.21 -2.98
N SER A 53 -19.69 0.77 -3.85
CA SER A 53 -18.36 1.18 -4.38
C SER A 53 -17.32 1.57 -3.31
N GLY A 54 -17.74 1.75 -2.05
CA GLY A 54 -16.86 2.02 -0.90
C GLY A 54 -16.24 0.77 -0.25
N GLY A 55 -16.49 -0.43 -0.76
CA GLY A 55 -15.88 -1.68 -0.31
C GLY A 55 -16.68 -2.43 0.76
N MET A 56 -16.15 -3.58 1.19
CA MET A 56 -16.84 -4.56 2.05
C MET A 56 -17.13 -4.02 3.46
N LEU A 57 -16.29 -3.14 4.00
CA LEU A 57 -16.52 -2.51 5.32
C LEU A 57 -17.72 -1.54 5.29
N GLN A 58 -17.85 -0.72 4.25
CA GLN A 58 -19.00 0.16 4.07
C GLN A 58 -20.30 -0.64 3.87
N ALA A 59 -20.23 -1.78 3.17
CA ALA A 59 -21.33 -2.72 3.06
C ALA A 59 -21.74 -3.26 4.44
N PHE A 60 -20.75 -3.72 5.23
CA PHE A 60 -20.99 -4.22 6.58
C PHE A 60 -21.65 -3.17 7.48
N PHE A 61 -21.15 -1.93 7.51
CA PHE A 61 -21.78 -0.87 8.30
C PHE A 61 -23.20 -0.56 7.84
N ARG A 62 -23.49 -0.53 6.53
CA ARG A 62 -24.84 -0.22 6.03
C ARG A 62 -25.86 -1.33 6.27
N PHE A 63 -25.50 -2.58 6.04
CA PHE A 63 -26.43 -3.71 6.16
C PHE A 63 -26.53 -4.25 7.58
N GLN A 64 -25.46 -4.15 8.36
CA GLN A 64 -25.38 -4.74 9.69
C GLN A 64 -25.75 -3.75 10.81
N ALA A 65 -25.84 -2.44 10.53
CA ALA A 65 -26.27 -1.42 11.50
C ALA A 65 -27.69 -1.67 12.06
N GLY A 66 -28.57 -2.36 11.33
CA GLY A 66 -29.93 -2.67 11.79
C GLY A 66 -30.06 -3.96 12.62
N ASN A 67 -29.13 -4.91 12.49
CA ASN A 67 -29.32 -6.29 12.95
C ASN A 67 -28.29 -6.77 14.00
N VAL A 68 -27.22 -6.01 14.27
CA VAL A 68 -26.14 -6.42 15.20
C VAL A 68 -26.00 -5.45 16.37
N SER A 69 -25.69 -6.00 17.54
CA SER A 69 -25.45 -5.24 18.77
C SER A 69 -24.41 -4.14 18.56
N SER A 70 -24.75 -2.93 19.03
CA SER A 70 -23.88 -1.74 18.99
C SER A 70 -22.47 -1.99 19.54
N PHE A 71 -22.32 -2.97 20.44
CA PHE A 71 -21.03 -3.38 21.00
C PHE A 71 -20.08 -3.95 19.93
N VAL A 72 -20.58 -4.79 19.02
CA VAL A 72 -19.76 -5.44 17.97
C VAL A 72 -19.31 -4.41 16.93
N ILE A 73 -20.19 -3.47 16.59
CA ILE A 73 -19.87 -2.35 15.69
C ILE A 73 -18.80 -1.45 16.34
N GLY A 74 -18.95 -1.13 17.63
CA GLY A 74 -17.98 -0.36 18.39
C GLY A 74 -16.59 -1.03 18.46
N MET A 75 -16.55 -2.33 18.78
CA MET A 75 -15.32 -3.12 18.79
C MET A 75 -14.63 -3.15 17.43
N THR A 76 -15.39 -3.33 16.34
CA THR A 76 -14.85 -3.33 14.98
C THR A 76 -14.23 -1.98 14.63
N CYS A 77 -14.91 -0.87 14.97
CA CYS A 77 -14.38 0.47 14.76
C CYS A 77 -13.08 0.69 15.54
N LEU A 78 -13.03 0.29 16.82
CA LEU A 78 -11.81 0.38 17.64
C LEU A 78 -10.65 -0.41 17.02
N PHE A 79 -10.89 -1.64 16.56
CA PHE A 79 -9.86 -2.44 15.88
C PHE A 79 -9.36 -1.77 14.60
N VAL A 80 -10.26 -1.20 13.79
CA VAL A 80 -9.88 -0.47 12.56
C VAL A 80 -9.04 0.76 12.90
N VAL A 81 -9.42 1.53 13.92
CA VAL A 81 -8.65 2.71 14.36
C VAL A 81 -7.27 2.31 14.87
N VAL A 82 -7.17 1.28 15.71
CA VAL A 82 -5.87 0.78 16.21
C VAL A 82 -5.00 0.26 15.07
N ASN A 83 -5.58 -0.48 14.12
CA ASN A 83 -4.87 -0.95 12.92
C ASN A 83 -4.37 0.22 12.06
N ALA A 84 -5.19 1.24 11.85
CA ALA A 84 -4.82 2.42 11.08
C ALA A 84 -3.69 3.21 11.77
N LEU A 85 -3.77 3.41 13.09
CA LEU A 85 -2.74 4.11 13.87
C LEU A 85 -1.40 3.39 13.86
N SER A 86 -1.41 2.07 14.04
CA SER A 86 -0.20 1.24 14.00
C SER A 86 0.41 1.17 12.59
N SER A 87 -0.42 1.01 11.57
CA SER A 87 0.02 1.00 10.17
C SER A 87 0.65 2.34 9.76
N PHE A 88 0.07 3.47 10.20
CA PHE A 88 0.61 4.80 9.92
C PHE A 88 2.04 4.94 10.45
N GLN A 89 2.32 4.46 11.68
CA GLN A 89 3.66 4.53 12.26
C GLN A 89 4.68 3.72 11.45
N ILE A 90 4.29 2.51 11.03
CA ILE A 90 5.13 1.61 10.25
C ILE A 90 5.46 2.23 8.88
N TYR A 91 4.48 2.83 8.21
CA TYR A 91 4.67 3.47 6.90
C TYR A 91 5.39 4.82 6.99
N ALA A 92 5.26 5.55 8.09
CA ALA A 92 5.92 6.83 8.29
C ALA A 92 7.42 6.68 8.63
N MET A 93 7.83 5.57 9.26
CA MET A 93 9.21 5.34 9.69
C MET A 93 10.25 5.50 8.56
N PRO A 94 10.09 4.88 7.37
CA PRO A 94 11.02 5.09 6.25
C PRO A 94 11.10 6.55 5.78
N MET A 95 9.99 7.30 5.89
CA MET A 95 9.96 8.70 5.49
C MET A 95 10.74 9.57 6.47
N PHE A 96 10.57 9.32 7.77
CA PHE A 96 11.36 9.99 8.81
C PHE A 96 12.85 9.69 8.68
N ASP A 97 13.22 8.43 8.41
CA ASP A 97 14.61 8.05 8.18
C ASP A 97 15.20 8.74 6.94
N HIS A 98 14.42 8.92 5.88
CA HIS A 98 14.86 9.63 4.68
C HIS A 98 15.10 11.13 4.95
N ILE A 99 14.21 11.77 5.71
CA ILE A 99 14.35 13.17 6.11
C ILE A 99 15.60 13.34 7.00
N GLU A 100 15.77 12.45 7.97
CA GLU A 100 16.91 12.47 8.89
C GLU A 100 18.24 12.21 8.17
N SER A 101 18.26 11.29 7.21
CA SER A 101 19.43 11.01 6.37
C SER A 101 19.83 12.22 5.52
N LYS A 102 18.87 12.89 4.86
CA LYS A 102 19.12 14.14 4.12
C LYS A 102 19.64 15.26 5.01
N TYR A 103 19.05 15.43 6.18
CA TYR A 103 19.49 16.44 7.14
C TYR A 103 20.93 16.16 7.63
N THR A 104 21.20 14.93 8.04
CA THR A 104 22.52 14.51 8.53
C THR A 104 23.59 14.61 7.44
N SER A 105 23.25 14.28 6.19
CA SER A 105 24.15 14.43 5.04
C SER A 105 24.51 15.89 4.77
N ARG A 106 23.56 16.82 4.91
CA ARG A 106 23.78 18.26 4.64
C ARG A 106 24.46 18.99 5.79
N PHE A 107 24.05 18.72 7.03
CA PHE A 107 24.49 19.47 8.21
C PHE A 107 25.57 18.74 9.02
N LYS A 108 25.90 17.47 8.70
CA LYS A 108 26.89 16.61 9.39
C LYS A 108 26.68 16.53 10.91
N LYS A 109 25.47 16.80 11.39
CA LYS A 109 25.09 16.78 12.81
C LYS A 109 23.87 15.87 13.00
N PRO A 110 23.78 15.14 14.13
CA PRO A 110 22.60 14.36 14.45
C PRO A 110 21.38 15.27 14.63
N LEU A 111 20.21 14.78 14.25
CA LEU A 111 18.97 15.53 14.38
C LEU A 111 18.64 15.71 15.88
N PRO A 112 18.52 16.95 16.40
CA PRO A 112 18.16 17.16 17.80
C PRO A 112 16.74 16.65 18.08
N TRP A 113 16.50 16.19 19.31
CA TRP A 113 15.23 15.56 19.70
C TRP A 113 13.99 16.44 19.43
N TRP A 114 14.10 17.75 19.65
CA TRP A 114 13.05 18.71 19.32
C TRP A 114 12.72 18.76 17.83
N LEU A 115 13.73 18.74 16.96
CA LEU A 115 13.51 18.75 15.52
C LEU A 115 12.87 17.44 15.04
N ARG A 116 13.18 16.31 15.69
CA ARG A 116 12.48 15.03 15.45
C ARG A 116 11.01 15.08 15.90
N ALA A 117 10.70 15.75 17.02
CA ALA A 117 9.32 15.93 17.47
C ALA A 117 8.53 16.84 16.50
N VAL A 118 9.14 17.94 16.06
CA VAL A 118 8.54 18.88 15.10
C VAL A 118 8.27 18.20 13.75
N THR A 119 9.22 17.45 13.18
CA THR A 119 9.00 16.77 11.89
C THR A 119 7.86 15.75 11.96
N ARG A 120 7.71 15.02 13.08
CA ARG A 120 6.59 14.10 13.30
C ARG A 120 5.26 14.83 13.41
N ALA A 121 5.20 15.92 14.18
CA ALA A 121 3.99 16.72 14.35
C ALA A 121 3.55 17.38 13.03
N VAL A 122 4.49 17.99 12.30
CA VAL A 122 4.23 18.60 10.99
C VAL A 122 3.75 17.56 9.99
N PHE A 123 4.38 16.38 9.92
CA PHE A 123 3.95 15.32 9.02
C PHE A 123 2.53 14.83 9.34
N GLY A 124 2.22 14.57 10.62
CA GLY A 124 0.87 14.19 11.05
C GLY A 124 -0.17 15.26 10.72
N PHE A 125 0.16 16.53 10.99
CA PHE A 125 -0.71 17.66 10.67
C PHE A 125 -0.94 17.81 9.16
N SER A 126 0.11 17.68 8.34
CA SER A 126 -0.02 17.69 6.88
C SER A 126 -0.91 16.56 6.39
N CYS A 127 -0.73 15.33 6.88
CA CYS A 127 -1.60 14.20 6.53
C CYS A 127 -3.07 14.47 6.90
N PHE A 128 -3.32 15.04 8.09
CA PHE A 128 -4.67 15.42 8.51
C PHE A 128 -5.27 16.51 7.61
N PHE A 129 -4.48 17.54 7.29
CA PHE A 129 -4.89 18.63 6.41
C PHE A 129 -5.24 18.12 5.00
N PHE A 130 -4.39 17.29 4.39
CA PHE A 130 -4.69 16.67 3.09
C PHE A 130 -5.88 15.70 3.18
N GLY A 131 -6.05 15.03 4.31
CA GLY A 131 -7.21 14.19 4.64
C GLY A 131 -8.54 14.94 4.54
N ILE A 132 -8.58 16.16 5.08
CA ILE A 132 -9.77 17.01 5.07
C ILE A 132 -9.92 17.74 3.73
N ALA A 133 -8.82 18.22 3.16
CA ALA A 133 -8.86 19.06 1.97
C ALA A 133 -9.23 18.31 0.68
N ILE A 134 -9.08 16.98 0.65
CA ILE A 134 -9.25 16.17 -0.55
C ILE A 134 -10.34 15.10 -0.29
N PRO A 135 -11.62 15.37 -0.60
CA PRO A 135 -12.69 14.39 -0.44
C PRO A 135 -12.57 13.20 -1.43
N PHE A 136 -11.72 13.30 -2.46
CA PHE A 136 -11.51 12.30 -3.52
C PHE A 136 -10.23 11.45 -3.33
N LEU A 137 -9.76 11.28 -2.09
CA LEU A 137 -8.55 10.50 -1.78
C LEU A 137 -8.58 9.06 -2.30
N GLY A 138 -9.75 8.42 -2.36
CA GLY A 138 -9.89 7.08 -2.94
C GLY A 138 -9.48 7.01 -4.41
N SER A 139 -9.87 8.01 -5.21
CA SER A 139 -9.52 8.11 -6.63
C SER A 139 -8.04 8.42 -6.84
N ILE A 140 -7.46 9.30 -6.01
CA ILE A 140 -6.01 9.57 -6.03
C ILE A 140 -5.22 8.32 -5.61
N ALA A 141 -5.67 7.59 -4.59
CA ALA A 141 -5.00 6.38 -4.13
C ALA A 141 -4.92 5.31 -5.24
N GLY A 142 -6.00 5.17 -6.03
CA GLY A 142 -6.01 4.31 -7.22
C GLY A 142 -5.00 4.76 -8.28
N LEU A 143 -4.92 6.06 -8.57
CA LEU A 143 -3.96 6.65 -9.52
C LEU A 143 -2.51 6.49 -9.05
N VAL A 144 -2.22 6.82 -7.79
CA VAL A 144 -0.88 6.69 -7.18
C VAL A 144 -0.47 5.23 -7.12
N GLY A 145 -1.41 4.34 -6.80
CA GLY A 145 -1.22 2.88 -6.92
C GLY A 145 -0.86 2.48 -8.35
N GLY A 146 -1.61 2.98 -9.34
CA GLY A 146 -1.35 2.81 -10.77
C GLY A 146 0.07 3.18 -11.18
N ILE A 147 0.55 4.35 -10.75
CA ILE A 147 1.90 4.86 -11.03
C ILE A 147 2.97 4.06 -10.30
N ALA A 148 2.68 3.57 -9.09
CA ALA A 148 3.61 2.79 -8.29
C ALA A 148 3.71 1.32 -8.72
N LEU A 149 2.69 0.75 -9.37
CA LEU A 149 2.61 -0.67 -9.75
C LEU A 149 3.74 -1.20 -10.64
N PRO A 150 4.33 -0.42 -11.57
CA PRO A 150 5.51 -0.86 -12.32
C PRO A 150 6.71 -1.16 -11.43
N VAL A 151 6.82 -0.52 -10.26
CA VAL A 151 7.99 -0.65 -9.37
C VAL A 151 8.08 -2.05 -8.73
N PRO A 152 7.02 -2.62 -8.12
CA PRO A 152 7.08 -3.98 -7.60
C PRO A 152 6.92 -5.07 -8.67
N MET A 153 6.24 -4.79 -9.79
CA MET A 153 5.89 -5.83 -10.78
C MET A 153 6.83 -5.83 -12.00
N ALA A 154 7.04 -4.69 -12.65
CA ALA A 154 7.78 -4.64 -13.91
C ALA A 154 9.30 -4.49 -13.68
N TYR A 155 9.69 -3.64 -12.74
CA TYR A 155 11.10 -3.34 -12.46
C TYR A 155 11.95 -4.58 -12.09
N PRO A 156 11.56 -5.48 -11.17
CA PRO A 156 12.36 -6.66 -10.88
C PRO A 156 12.46 -7.62 -12.06
N CYS A 157 11.42 -7.74 -12.89
CA CYS A 157 11.44 -8.56 -14.09
C CYS A 157 12.45 -8.05 -15.13
N PHE A 158 12.44 -6.74 -15.42
CA PHE A 158 13.40 -6.12 -16.34
C PHE A 158 14.83 -6.11 -15.77
N MET A 159 14.98 -5.85 -14.47
CA MET A 159 16.28 -5.89 -13.79
C MET A 159 16.87 -7.30 -13.82
N TRP A 160 16.07 -8.33 -13.57
CA TRP A 160 16.52 -9.73 -13.64
C TRP A 160 16.98 -10.12 -15.05
N LEU A 161 16.22 -9.72 -16.08
CA LEU A 161 16.59 -9.92 -17.49
C LEU A 161 17.94 -9.26 -17.83
N LYS A 162 18.20 -8.04 -17.34
CA LYS A 162 19.47 -7.31 -17.57
C LYS A 162 20.65 -7.93 -16.84
N ILE A 163 20.46 -8.38 -15.59
CA ILE A 163 21.55 -8.92 -14.75
C ILE A 163 21.91 -10.35 -15.16
N LYS A 164 20.91 -11.23 -15.36
CA LYS A 164 21.17 -12.67 -15.59
C LYS A 164 21.44 -13.03 -17.04
N LYS A 165 21.11 -12.15 -18.01
CA LYS A 165 21.25 -12.39 -19.46
C LYS A 165 20.91 -13.85 -19.84
N PRO A 166 19.70 -14.34 -19.51
CA PRO A 166 19.33 -15.73 -19.80
C PRO A 166 19.33 -15.96 -21.32
N LYS A 167 19.47 -17.22 -21.74
CA LYS A 167 19.41 -17.60 -23.16
C LYS A 167 18.10 -17.06 -23.77
N THR A 168 18.23 -16.36 -24.89
CA THR A 168 17.09 -15.89 -25.70
C THR A 168 16.19 -17.08 -26.02
N TYR A 169 14.87 -16.89 -25.86
CA TYR A 169 13.82 -17.93 -26.04
C TYR A 169 13.72 -19.02 -24.97
N SER A 170 14.36 -18.87 -23.81
CA SER A 170 14.09 -19.74 -22.65
C SER A 170 12.67 -19.48 -22.08
N PRO A 171 11.96 -20.49 -21.54
CA PRO A 171 10.66 -20.30 -20.89
C PRO A 171 10.70 -19.24 -19.76
N MET A 172 11.81 -19.16 -19.00
CA MET A 172 11.99 -18.12 -17.97
C MET A 172 12.22 -16.72 -18.53
N TRP A 173 12.70 -16.61 -19.77
CA TRP A 173 12.81 -15.31 -20.45
C TRP A 173 11.44 -14.82 -20.88
N TRP A 174 10.62 -15.68 -21.50
CA TRP A 174 9.26 -15.34 -21.94
C TRP A 174 8.35 -14.99 -20.75
N LEU A 175 8.42 -15.77 -19.66
CA LEU A 175 7.65 -15.50 -18.44
C LEU A 175 7.98 -14.13 -17.84
N ASN A 176 9.26 -13.77 -17.70
CA ASN A 176 9.65 -12.46 -17.17
C ASN A 176 9.27 -11.31 -18.10
N TRP A 177 9.34 -11.53 -19.42
CA TRP A 177 8.92 -10.53 -20.40
C TRP A 177 7.41 -10.30 -20.36
N PHE A 178 6.63 -11.38 -20.28
CA PHE A 178 5.17 -11.34 -20.14
C PHE A 178 4.75 -10.64 -18.84
N LEU A 179 5.33 -11.00 -17.69
CA LEU A 179 5.06 -10.36 -16.40
C LEU A 179 5.43 -8.87 -16.40
N GLY A 180 6.56 -8.51 -17.03
CA GLY A 180 6.98 -7.12 -17.17
C GLY A 180 6.02 -6.30 -18.02
N LEU A 181 5.60 -6.83 -19.17
CA LEU A 181 4.65 -6.17 -20.06
C LEU A 181 3.27 -6.05 -19.42
N LEU A 182 2.80 -7.11 -18.76
CA LEU A 182 1.52 -7.12 -18.04
C LEU A 182 1.52 -6.08 -16.91
N GLY A 183 2.61 -5.98 -16.14
CA GLY A 183 2.75 -4.97 -15.10
C GLY A 183 2.68 -3.53 -15.63
N MET A 184 3.31 -3.26 -16.79
CA MET A 184 3.21 -1.96 -17.45
C MET A 184 1.81 -1.70 -18.03
N GLY A 185 1.17 -2.73 -18.61
CA GLY A 185 -0.18 -2.64 -19.14
C GLY A 185 -1.21 -2.32 -18.05
N LEU A 186 -1.16 -3.03 -16.91
CA LEU A 186 -2.03 -2.76 -15.76
C LEU A 186 -1.83 -1.34 -15.20
N SER A 187 -0.59 -0.87 -15.14
CA SER A 187 -0.29 0.50 -14.72
C SER A 187 -0.94 1.53 -15.66
N ALA A 188 -0.82 1.35 -16.97
CA ALA A 188 -1.44 2.23 -17.96
C ALA A 188 -2.97 2.23 -17.85
N ILE A 189 -3.58 1.06 -17.67
CA ILE A 189 -5.04 0.94 -17.48
C ILE A 189 -5.48 1.68 -16.22
N LEU A 190 -4.76 1.53 -15.10
CA LEU A 190 -5.12 2.20 -13.84
C LEU A 190 -4.90 3.71 -13.89
N ILE A 191 -3.87 4.18 -14.61
CA ILE A 191 -3.68 5.61 -14.85
C ILE A 191 -4.81 6.15 -15.71
N ALA A 192 -5.19 5.46 -16.79
CA ALA A 192 -6.30 5.85 -17.66
C ALA A 192 -7.63 5.85 -16.89
N ALA A 193 -7.89 4.84 -16.06
CA ALA A 193 -9.05 4.78 -15.19
C ALA A 193 -9.06 5.90 -14.15
N GLY A 194 -7.92 6.19 -13.53
CA GLY A 194 -7.79 7.30 -12.58
C GLY A 194 -8.05 8.66 -13.24
N ILE A 195 -7.53 8.88 -14.45
CA ILE A 195 -7.80 10.09 -15.24
C ILE A 195 -9.28 10.17 -15.61
N TYR A 196 -9.89 9.06 -16.06
CA TYR A 196 -11.31 9.01 -16.39
C TYR A 196 -12.18 9.36 -15.19
N VAL A 197 -11.89 8.81 -14.01
CA VAL A 197 -12.61 9.13 -12.77
C VAL A 197 -12.42 10.60 -12.37
N ILE A 198 -11.22 11.16 -12.52
CA ILE A 198 -10.98 12.58 -12.24
C ILE A 198 -11.75 13.49 -13.21
N ILE A 199 -11.90 13.08 -14.48
CA ILE A 199 -12.67 13.83 -15.48
C ILE A 199 -14.17 13.70 -15.24
N ASP A 200 -14.66 12.50 -14.93
CA ASP A 200 -16.08 12.22 -14.65
C ASP A 200 -16.55 12.84 -13.32
N THR A 201 -15.66 12.86 -12.31
CA THR A 201 -15.86 13.60 -11.05
C THR A 201 -15.50 15.10 -11.20
N GLY A 202 -15.00 15.49 -12.38
CA GLY A 202 -14.42 16.80 -12.65
C GLY A 202 -15.47 17.88 -12.86
N ILE A 203 -15.54 18.81 -11.91
CA ILE A 203 -16.38 20.03 -11.84
C ILE A 203 -17.68 19.87 -11.03
N GLU A 204 -17.67 19.08 -9.95
CA GLU A 204 -18.37 19.55 -8.74
C GLU A 204 -17.32 19.92 -7.69
N VAL A 205 -16.70 21.08 -7.92
CA VAL A 205 -16.03 21.84 -6.87
C VAL A 205 -17.13 22.38 -5.94
N SER A 206 -17.87 21.48 -5.28
CA SER A 206 -18.85 21.80 -4.24
C SER A 206 -18.10 22.18 -2.96
N PHE A 207 -17.26 23.21 -3.06
CA PHE A 207 -16.71 23.93 -1.91
C PHE A 207 -17.81 24.72 -1.16
N PHE A 208 -19.05 24.79 -1.68
CA PHE A 208 -20.10 25.67 -1.15
C PHE A 208 -21.57 25.18 -1.30
N LYS A 209 -21.89 23.88 -1.23
CA LYS A 209 -23.30 23.47 -1.05
C LYS A 209 -23.47 22.28 -0.09
N PRO A 210 -23.92 22.52 1.15
CA PRO A 210 -24.51 21.49 1.98
C PRO A 210 -25.98 21.30 1.54
N HIS A 211 -26.36 20.07 1.22
CA HIS A 211 -27.75 19.62 1.27
C HIS A 211 -27.80 18.36 2.14
#